data_AF-A0AA35WRE3-F1
#
_entry.id   AF-A0AA35WRE3-F1
#
_cell.length_a   1.000
_cell.length_b   1.000
_cell.length_c   1.000
_cell.angle_alpha   90.00
_cell.angle_beta   90.00
_cell.angle_gamma   90.00
#
_symmetry.space_group_name_H-M   'P 1'
#
loop_
_entity.id
_entity.type
_entity.pdbx_description
1 polymer ?
#
loop_
_entity_poly.entity_id
_entity_poly.type
_entity_poly.pdbx_seq_one_letter_code
_entity_poly.pdbx_strand_id
1 'polypeptide(L)' 'MDALTFGSSILLRHLTASEQKKLPIREITLDHLLTDIGLTQSQFVDLCILLGCDYCDSVKG' A
#
# COMPACT_ATOMS: atom_id res chain seq x y z
N MET A 1 3.82 -1.19 2.92
CA MET A 1 2.66 -0.58 2.21
C MET A 1 1.53 -0.24 3.18
N ASP A 2 1.63 -0.71 4.41
CA ASP A 2 1.16 -0.08 5.64
C ASP A 2 0.93 1.45 5.62
N ALA A 3 1.83 2.25 5.04
CA ALA A 3 1.61 3.71 4.96
C ALA A 3 0.26 4.10 4.30
N LEU A 4 -0.18 3.35 3.28
CA LEU A 4 -1.48 3.56 2.62
C LEU A 4 -2.64 3.08 3.50
N THR A 5 -2.45 1.98 4.25
CA THR A 5 -3.48 1.47 5.17
C THR A 5 -3.69 2.39 6.36
N PHE A 6 -2.64 3.12 6.77
CA PHE A 6 -2.72 4.20 7.77
C PHE A 6 -3.35 5.50 7.25
N GLY A 7 -3.73 5.57 5.98
CA GLY A 7 -4.42 6.73 5.39
C GLY A 7 -3.50 7.77 4.75
N SER A 8 -2.24 7.44 4.43
CA SER A 8 -1.41 8.34 3.62
C SER A 8 -2.02 8.54 2.24
N SER A 9 -2.30 9.79 1.86
CA SER A 9 -2.93 10.11 0.58
C SER A 9 -2.04 9.79 -0.63
N ILE A 10 -0.71 9.94 -0.46
CA ILE A 10 0.29 9.69 -1.49
C ILE A 10 1.44 8.88 -0.87
N LEU A 11 1.95 7.89 -1.59
CA LEU A 11 3.13 7.12 -1.22
C LEU A 11 4.15 7.15 -2.37
N LEU A 12 5.34 7.69 -2.08
CA LEU A 12 6.48 7.67 -3.00
C LEU A 12 7.39 6.49 -2.67
N ARG A 13 7.63 5.63 -3.67
CA ARG A 13 8.58 4.51 -3.58
C ARG A 13 9.84 4.77 -4.40
N HIS A 14 10.92 4.18 -3.93
CA HIS A 14 12.28 4.25 -4.52
C HIS A 14 12.95 5.62 -4.43
N LEU A 15 12.41 6.55 -3.65
CA LEU A 15 13.03 7.88 -3.46
C LEU A 15 14.41 7.80 -2.78
N THR A 16 14.60 6.85 -1.88
CA THR A 16 15.89 6.59 -1.18
C THR A 16 16.66 5.40 -1.76
N ALA A 17 16.22 4.84 -2.89
CA ALA A 17 16.93 3.75 -3.52
C ALA A 17 18.27 4.24 -4.07
N SER A 18 19.33 3.43 -3.93
CA SER A 18 20.64 3.78 -4.48
C SER A 18 20.55 4.09 -5.98
N GLU A 19 21.15 5.20 -6.41
CA GLU A 19 21.18 5.64 -7.82
C GLU A 19 21.67 4.55 -8.78
N GLN A 20 22.61 3.70 -8.33
CA GLN A 20 23.15 2.59 -9.11
C GLN A 20 22.07 1.61 -9.61
N LYS A 21 20.94 1.49 -8.88
CA LYS A 21 19.82 0.62 -9.24
C LYS A 21 18.90 1.25 -10.29
N LYS A 22 19.03 2.55 -10.57
CA LYS A 22 18.25 3.33 -11.55
C LYS A 22 16.75 3.02 -11.51
N LEU A 23 16.21 2.78 -10.32
CA LEU A 23 14.80 2.46 -10.14
C LEU A 23 14.01 3.76 -10.29
N PRO A 24 13.01 3.82 -11.19
CA PRO A 24 12.16 5.00 -11.28
C PRO A 24 11.38 5.19 -9.98
N ILE A 25 11.26 6.46 -9.57
CA ILE A 25 10.38 6.84 -8.46
C ILE A 25 8.96 6.48 -8.86
N ARG A 26 8.26 5.77 -7.98
CA ARG A 26 6.86 5.39 -8.18
C ARG A 26 5.99 6.15 -7.20
N GLU A 27 4.98 6.80 -7.74
CA GLU A 27 3.93 7.43 -6.95
C GLU A 27 2.70 6.53 -6.91
N ILE A 28 2.11 6.40 -5.72
CA ILE A 28 0.87 5.67 -5.51
C ILE A 28 -0.08 6.61 -4.77
N THR A 29 -1.20 6.91 -5.39
CA THR A 29 -2.25 7.75 -4.81
C THR A 29 -3.35 6.87 -4.26
N LEU A 30 -3.70 7.07 -3.00
CA LEU A 30 -4.69 6.25 -2.29
C LEU A 30 -6.08 6.36 -2.94
N ASP A 31 -6.50 7.56 -3.33
CA ASP A 31 -7.82 7.81 -3.92
C ASP A 31 -8.02 7.08 -5.27
N HIS A 32 -7.02 7.14 -6.14
CA HIS A 32 -7.00 6.37 -7.39
C HIS A 32 -7.04 4.87 -7.11
N LEU A 33 -6.23 4.40 -6.15
CA LEU A 33 -6.19 2.99 -5.80
C LEU A 33 -7.53 2.48 -5.27
N LEU A 34 -8.19 3.22 -4.36
CA LEU A 34 -9.50 2.87 -3.82
C LEU A 34 -10.59 2.88 -4.89
N THR A 35 -10.54 3.85 -5.81
CA THR A 35 -11.47 3.95 -6.95
C THR A 35 -11.31 2.78 -7.91
N ASP A 36 -10.07 2.41 -8.26
CA ASP A 36 -9.77 1.34 -9.21
C ASP A 36 -10.21 -0.04 -8.71
N ILE A 37 -10.07 -0.29 -7.40
CA ILE A 37 -10.51 -1.55 -6.77
C ILE A 37 -11.96 -1.50 -6.27
N GLY A 38 -12.59 -0.32 -6.28
CA GLY A 38 -13.98 -0.13 -5.84
C GLY A 38 -14.22 -0.38 -4.35
N LEU A 39 -13.23 -0.11 -3.50
CA LEU A 39 -13.31 -0.36 -2.05
C LEU A 39 -13.25 0.95 -1.26
N THR A 40 -13.87 0.94 -0.08
CA THR A 40 -13.68 1.99 0.92
C THR A 40 -12.33 1.80 1.63
N GLN A 41 -11.84 2.84 2.31
CA GLN A 41 -10.63 2.74 3.12
C GLN A 41 -10.69 1.60 4.16
N SER A 42 -11.85 1.41 4.80
CA SER A 42 -12.02 0.33 5.78
C SER A 42 -11.91 -1.05 5.15
N GLN A 43 -12.57 -1.26 4.01
CA GLN A 43 -12.48 -2.52 3.26
C GLN A 43 -11.07 -2.77 2.71
N PHE A 44 -10.36 -1.72 2.32
CA PHE A 44 -8.97 -1.81 1.90
C PHE A 44 -8.06 -2.25 3.05
N VAL A 45 -8.26 -1.73 4.26
CA VAL A 45 -7.52 -2.18 5.46
C VAL A 45 -7.79 -3.65 5.74
N ASP A 46 -9.06 -4.08 5.71
CA ASP A 46 -9.43 -5.49 5.90
C ASP A 46 -8.79 -6.38 4.84
N LEU A 47 -8.77 -5.94 3.57
CA LEU A 47 -8.07 -6.64 2.49
C LEU A 47 -6.58 -6.77 2.77
N CYS A 48 -5.92 -5.71 3.23
CA CYS A 48 -4.51 -5.75 3.58
C CYS A 48 -4.21 -6.67 4.78
N ILE A 49 -5.12 -6.78 5.75
CA ILE A 49 -5.01 -7.74 6.84
C ILE A 49 -5.10 -9.17 6.30
N LEU A 50 -6.07 -9.45 5.40
CA LEU A 50 -6.24 -10.78 4.79
C LEU A 50 -5.03 -11.20 3.95
N LEU A 51 -4.39 -10.25 3.24
CA LEU A 51 -3.17 -10.48 2.46
C LEU A 51 -1.93 -10.70 3.35
N GLY A 52 -2.02 -10.37 4.63
CA GLY A 52 -0.94 -10.44 5.60
C GLY A 52 -0.43 -9.04 5.95
N CYS A 53 -0.45 -8.73 7.25
CA CYS A 53 0.11 -7.52 7.82
C CYS A 53 1.01 -7.85 9.02
N ASP A 54 1.86 -6.91 9.43
CA ASP A 54 2.83 -7.13 10.51
C ASP A 54 2.19 -7.08 11.92
N TYR A 55 0.87 -6.81 12.01
CA TYR A 55 0.17 -6.54 13.26
C TYR A 55 -0.68 -7.69 13.78
N CYS A 56 -0.97 -8.70 12.95
CA CYS A 56 -1.70 -9.89 13.35
C CYS A 56 -1.40 -11.07 12.41
N ASP A 57 -1.70 -12.28 12.89
CA ASP A 57 -1.57 -13.48 12.07
C ASP A 57 -2.55 -13.43 10.88
N SER A 58 -2.07 -13.85 9.71
CA SER A 58 -2.90 -13.99 8.52
C SER A 58 -3.75 -15.26 8.56
N VAL A 59 -4.82 -15.27 7.76
CA VAL A 59 -5.69 -16.45 7.63
C VAL A 59 -4.92 -17.54 6.89
N LYS A 60 -4.81 -18.73 7.52
CA LYS A 60 -4.27 -19.93 6.84
C LYS A 60 -5.26 -20.42 5.79
N GLY A 61 -4.78 -20.59 4.56
CA GLY A 61 -5.48 -21.28 3.48
C GLY A 61 -5.43 -22.79 3.62
#